data_AF-N8QE71-F1
#
_entry.id   AF-N8QE71-F1
#
_cell.length_a   1.000
_cell.length_b   1.000
_cell.length_c   1.000
_cell.angle_alpha   90.00
_cell.angle_beta   90.00
_cell.angle_gamma   90.00
#
_symmetry.space_group_name_H-M   'P 1'
#
loop_
_entity.id
_entity.type
_entity.pdbx_description
1 polymer ?
#
loop_
_entity_poly.entity_id
_entity_poly.type
_entity_poly.pdbx_seq_one_letter_code
_entity_poly.pdbx_strand_id
1 'polypeptide(L)'
;MMQEIKHDFSVVGGIALLVLILGNSACTEAKTNAGQPASKKVSSTNIRFEIEGSAQPVFVRLKDSPTTQDFIRQLPLTLELTDYAVTEKIAYLPKKLTSQGAPNGHSAKAGDIAYYAPWGNLAVFYKDFDGVANSLIYLGKFDTLPKAFSGNKPFKVTISIDSK
;
A
#
# COMPACT_ATOMS: atom_id res chain seq x y z
N MET A 1 -22.97 -40.42 32.88
CA MET A 1 -24.38 -40.13 32.60
C MET A 1 -24.56 -40.30 31.09
N MET A 2 -24.57 -41.56 30.64
CA MET A 2 -25.75 -42.33 30.20
C MET A 2 -26.47 -41.69 29.01
N GLN A 3 -26.29 -42.35 27.86
CA GLN A 3 -27.11 -42.23 26.66
C GLN A 3 -28.52 -42.72 26.96
N GLU A 4 -29.53 -42.07 26.39
CA GLU A 4 -30.90 -42.58 26.32
C GLU A 4 -31.39 -42.38 24.89
N ILE A 5 -31.44 -43.49 24.17
CA ILE A 5 -32.26 -43.69 22.97
C ILE A 5 -33.54 -44.36 23.46
N LYS A 6 -34.70 -43.78 23.19
CA LYS A 6 -35.97 -44.52 23.13
C LYS A 6 -36.77 -44.09 21.91
N HIS A 7 -37.05 -45.10 21.09
CA HIS A 7 -37.97 -45.10 19.95
C HIS A 7 -39.42 -44.94 20.44
N ASP A 8 -40.33 -44.49 19.56
CA ASP A 8 -41.48 -45.33 19.20
C ASP A 8 -42.26 -44.83 17.97
N PHE A 9 -42.78 -45.83 17.26
CA PHE A 9 -43.45 -45.86 15.95
C PHE A 9 -44.98 -45.89 16.11
N SER A 10 -45.73 -45.23 15.21
CA SER A 10 -47.08 -45.60 14.68
C SER A 10 -47.87 -44.35 14.25
N VAL A 11 -48.82 -44.33 13.30
CA VAL A 11 -49.24 -45.11 12.11
C VAL A 11 -50.39 -44.28 11.50
N VAL A 12 -50.32 -44.03 10.20
CA VAL A 12 -51.37 -43.95 9.15
C VAL A 12 -52.68 -43.14 9.34
N GLY A 13 -52.95 -42.29 8.35
CA GLY A 13 -54.28 -41.85 7.89
C GLY A 13 -54.28 -40.34 7.60
N GLY A 14 -54.61 -39.80 6.44
CA GLY A 14 -55.15 -40.27 5.18
C GLY A 14 -55.70 -39.04 4.44
N ILE A 15 -55.71 -39.10 3.11
CA ILE A 15 -56.45 -38.24 2.16
C ILE A 15 -55.81 -36.91 1.77
N ALA A 16 -55.62 -36.82 0.45
CA ALA A 16 -55.00 -35.76 -0.32
C ALA A 16 -55.84 -34.48 -0.39
N LEU A 17 -55.16 -33.34 -0.45
CA LEU A 17 -55.65 -32.18 -1.19
C LEU A 17 -54.48 -31.49 -1.90
N LEU A 18 -54.61 -31.49 -3.22
CA LEU A 18 -53.74 -30.89 -4.22
C LEU A 18 -53.67 -29.37 -4.01
N VAL A 19 -52.48 -28.84 -3.72
CA VAL A 19 -52.20 -27.40 -3.87
C VAL A 19 -50.94 -27.24 -4.69
N LEU A 20 -51.16 -26.67 -5.87
CA LEU A 20 -50.17 -26.29 -6.85
C LEU A 20 -49.23 -25.19 -6.30
N ILE A 21 -48.09 -25.08 -6.98
CA ILE A 21 -47.37 -23.84 -7.33
C ILE A 21 -45.93 -23.73 -6.76
N LEU A 22 -44.99 -23.92 -7.72
CA LEU A 22 -43.67 -23.31 -7.94
C LEU A 22 -42.46 -23.72 -7.07
N GLY A 23 -41.55 -24.44 -7.73
CA GLY A 23 -40.15 -24.53 -7.33
C GLY A 23 -39.36 -25.48 -8.23
N ASN A 24 -38.88 -25.00 -9.38
CA ASN A 24 -37.91 -25.73 -10.20
C ASN A 24 -36.60 -25.86 -9.40
N SER A 25 -36.29 -27.04 -8.87
CA SER A 25 -34.92 -27.44 -8.58
C SER A 25 -34.48 -28.43 -9.66
N ALA A 26 -33.95 -27.88 -10.74
CA ALA A 26 -33.07 -28.62 -11.63
C ALA A 26 -31.68 -27.97 -11.50
N CYS A 27 -30.75 -28.73 -10.91
CA CYS A 27 -29.33 -28.47 -10.96
C CYS A 27 -28.87 -28.57 -12.41
N THR A 28 -28.31 -27.50 -12.98
CA THR A 28 -27.46 -27.61 -14.17
C THR A 28 -26.39 -26.52 -14.14
N GLU A 29 -25.17 -27.00 -13.92
CA GLU A 29 -23.84 -26.45 -14.20
C GLU A 29 -23.75 -25.03 -14.78
N ALA A 30 -23.53 -24.04 -13.91
CA ALA A 30 -22.92 -22.79 -14.32
C ALA A 30 -21.41 -23.01 -14.48
N LYS A 31 -20.98 -23.27 -15.72
CA LYS A 31 -19.59 -23.14 -16.17
C LYS A 31 -19.21 -21.65 -16.12
N THR A 32 -18.92 -21.15 -14.92
CA THR A 32 -18.37 -19.81 -14.76
C THR A 32 -16.90 -19.86 -15.19
N ASN A 33 -16.65 -19.33 -16.38
CA ASN A 33 -15.33 -18.92 -16.82
C ASN A 33 -14.71 -18.05 -15.71
N ALA A 34 -13.81 -18.65 -14.93
CA ALA A 34 -12.88 -17.92 -14.10
C ALA A 34 -11.88 -17.26 -15.05
N GLY A 35 -12.30 -16.13 -15.63
CA GLY A 35 -11.38 -15.15 -16.17
C GLY A 35 -10.48 -14.73 -15.01
N GLN A 36 -9.26 -15.25 -15.01
CA GLN A 36 -8.17 -14.75 -14.19
C GLN A 36 -8.19 -13.22 -14.29
N PRO A 37 -8.21 -12.46 -13.17
CA PRO A 37 -8.02 -11.03 -13.27
C PRO A 37 -6.67 -10.83 -13.95
N ALA A 38 -6.70 -10.28 -15.16
CA ALA A 38 -5.53 -9.86 -15.89
C ALA A 38 -4.68 -9.05 -14.90
N SER A 39 -3.47 -9.53 -14.62
CA SER A 39 -2.48 -8.83 -13.81
C SER A 39 -2.41 -7.40 -14.33
N LYS A 40 -3.01 -6.45 -13.60
CA LYS A 40 -2.83 -5.03 -13.90
C LYS A 40 -1.33 -4.81 -13.82
N LYS A 41 -0.71 -4.59 -14.98
CA LYS A 41 0.66 -4.13 -15.09
C LYS A 41 0.78 -2.93 -14.18
N VAL A 42 1.41 -3.11 -13.01
CA VAL A 42 1.58 -2.06 -12.00
C VAL A 42 2.40 -0.97 -12.69
N SER A 43 1.76 0.13 -13.07
CA SER A 43 2.45 1.28 -13.64
C SER A 43 3.19 1.98 -12.51
N SER A 44 4.43 1.58 -12.26
CA SER A 44 5.34 2.29 -11.36
C SER A 44 5.86 3.54 -12.05
N THR A 45 5.75 4.69 -11.38
CA THR A 45 6.35 5.95 -11.85
C THR A 45 7.76 6.07 -11.29
N ASN A 46 8.71 6.47 -12.15
CA ASN A 46 10.06 6.81 -11.71
C ASN A 46 10.14 8.31 -11.42
N ILE A 47 10.80 8.65 -10.32
CA ILE A 47 11.21 10.01 -10.01
C ILE A 47 12.71 10.05 -9.82
N ARG A 48 13.27 11.24 -9.91
CA ARG A 48 14.69 11.48 -9.69
C ARG A 48 14.90 12.54 -8.62
N PHE A 49 15.96 12.37 -7.84
CA PHE A 49 16.45 13.34 -6.87
C PHE A 49 17.76 13.90 -7.40
N GLU A 50 17.80 15.20 -7.62
CA GLU A 50 19.00 15.99 -7.89
C GLU A 50 19.51 16.51 -6.55
N ILE A 51 20.62 15.95 -6.07
CA ILE A 51 21.23 16.32 -4.79
C ILE A 51 22.18 17.49 -5.02
N GLU A 52 22.05 18.56 -4.22
CA GLU A 52 22.95 19.71 -4.30
C GLU A 52 24.42 19.26 -4.15
N GLY A 53 25.27 19.64 -5.11
CA GLY A 53 26.68 19.24 -5.16
C GLY A 53 26.95 17.85 -5.77
N SER A 54 25.93 17.10 -6.20
CA SER A 54 26.09 15.87 -6.98
C SER A 54 26.00 16.14 -8.48
N ALA A 55 26.86 15.50 -9.28
CA ALA A 55 26.82 15.62 -10.74
C ALA A 55 25.72 14.76 -11.38
N GLN A 56 25.27 13.71 -10.69
CA GLN A 56 24.30 12.75 -11.22
C GLN A 56 23.06 12.68 -10.33
N PRO A 57 21.86 12.62 -10.92
CA PRO A 57 20.66 12.33 -10.16
C PRO A 57 20.65 10.88 -9.69
N VAL A 58 19.79 10.61 -8.72
CA VAL A 58 19.52 9.26 -8.22
C VAL A 58 18.03 8.98 -8.34
N PHE A 59 17.69 7.73 -8.59
CA PHE A 59 16.34 7.36 -9.01
C PHE A 59 15.58 6.63 -7.92
N VAL A 60 14.29 6.89 -7.86
CA VAL A 60 13.33 6.21 -6.98
C VAL A 60 12.20 5.64 -7.83
N ARG A 61 11.91 4.36 -7.59
CA ARG A 61 10.73 3.70 -8.14
C ARG A 61 9.58 3.85 -7.15
N LEU A 62 8.53 4.54 -7.56
CA LEU A 62 7.34 4.73 -6.76
C LEU A 62 6.36 3.55 -6.93
N LYS A 63 5.71 3.16 -5.83
CA LYS A 63 4.56 2.26 -5.87
C LYS A 63 3.35 3.01 -6.41
N ASP A 64 2.49 2.34 -7.17
CA ASP A 64 1.20 2.93 -7.55
C ASP A 64 0.26 2.96 -6.34
N SER A 65 -0.12 4.15 -5.89
CA SER A 65 -1.08 4.35 -4.79
C SER A 65 -1.65 5.77 -4.80
N PRO A 66 -2.84 6.01 -4.22
CA PRO A 66 -3.40 7.36 -4.12
C PRO A 66 -2.45 8.38 -3.49
N THR A 67 -1.74 8.00 -2.42
CA THR A 67 -0.73 8.85 -1.75
C THR A 67 0.42 9.20 -2.69
N THR A 68 0.92 8.22 -3.46
CA THR A 68 1.97 8.46 -4.47
C THR A 68 1.48 9.42 -5.56
N GLN A 69 0.26 9.25 -6.06
CA GLN A 69 -0.29 10.11 -7.10
C GLN A 69 -0.44 11.57 -6.61
N ASP A 70 -0.83 11.76 -5.34
CA ASP A 70 -0.82 13.08 -4.69
C ASP A 70 0.58 13.67 -4.57
N PHE A 71 1.59 12.84 -4.25
CA PHE A 71 2.97 13.30 -4.18
C PHE A 71 3.48 13.76 -5.54
N ILE A 72 3.24 12.97 -6.59
CA ILE A 72 3.62 13.28 -7.98
C ILE A 72 3.01 14.61 -8.44
N ARG A 73 1.76 14.89 -8.07
CA ARG A 73 1.07 16.16 -8.41
C ARG A 73 1.73 17.40 -7.84
N GLN A 74 2.59 17.28 -6.83
CA GLN A 74 3.33 18.40 -6.26
C GLN A 74 4.70 18.61 -6.91
N LEU A 75 5.17 17.66 -7.73
CA LEU A 75 6.49 17.76 -8.35
C LEU A 75 6.48 18.75 -9.53
N PRO A 76 7.59 19.48 -9.78
CA PRO A 76 8.86 19.39 -9.08
C PRO A 76 8.87 20.12 -7.71
N LEU A 77 9.67 19.60 -6.77
CA LEU A 77 9.88 20.21 -5.45
C LEU A 77 11.36 20.36 -5.13
N THR A 78 11.76 21.49 -4.56
CA THR A 78 13.06 21.64 -3.92
C THR A 78 12.87 21.64 -2.40
N LEU A 79 13.51 20.67 -1.73
CA LEU A 79 13.36 20.44 -0.29
C LEU A 79 14.75 20.45 0.38
N GLU A 80 14.85 21.02 1.57
CA GLU A 80 16.00 20.81 2.45
C GLU A 80 15.72 19.64 3.37
N LEU A 81 16.52 18.59 3.26
CA LEU A 81 16.41 17.37 4.03
C LEU A 81 17.25 17.47 5.30
N THR A 82 16.65 17.22 6.46
CA THR A 82 17.34 17.25 7.78
C THR A 82 17.37 15.86 8.41
N ASP A 83 18.36 15.60 9.27
CA ASP A 83 18.44 14.33 9.98
C ASP A 83 17.35 14.20 11.03
N TYR A 84 16.75 13.01 11.11
CA TYR A 84 15.83 12.64 12.16
C TYR A 84 16.16 11.25 12.72
N ALA A 85 16.29 11.21 14.05
CA ALA A 85 16.55 10.00 14.83
C ALA A 85 17.75 9.15 14.34
N VAL A 86 18.71 9.75 13.64
CA VAL A 86 19.89 9.07 13.05
C VAL A 86 19.49 7.85 12.20
N THR A 87 18.30 7.88 11.60
CA THR A 87 17.68 6.76 10.87
C THR A 87 17.11 7.20 9.52
N GLU A 88 16.54 8.40 9.47
CA GLU A 88 15.90 8.94 8.29
C GLU A 88 16.24 10.43 8.06
N LYS A 89 16.03 10.88 6.83
CA LYS A 89 15.99 12.28 6.47
C LYS A 89 14.56 12.73 6.26
N ILE A 90 14.19 13.89 6.78
CA ILE A 90 12.83 14.41 6.63
C ILE A 90 12.79 15.79 5.98
N ALA A 91 11.67 16.08 5.31
CA ALA A 91 11.26 17.43 4.92
C ALA A 91 9.74 17.52 4.82
N TYR A 92 9.18 18.66 5.22
CA TYR A 92 7.74 18.90 5.11
C TYR A 92 7.34 19.14 3.65
N LEU A 93 6.23 18.53 3.24
CA LEU A 93 5.66 18.77 1.92
C LEU A 93 4.81 20.05 1.92
N PRO A 94 4.72 20.79 0.78
CA PRO A 94 3.90 22.00 0.70
C PRO A 94 2.42 21.75 1.01
N LYS A 95 1.91 20.56 0.69
CA LYS A 95 0.56 20.11 1.02
C LYS A 95 0.60 18.68 1.55
N LYS A 96 -0.24 18.39 2.55
CA LYS A 96 -0.45 17.02 3.02
C LYS A 96 -0.98 16.14 1.89
N LEU A 97 -0.51 14.89 1.85
CA LEU A 97 -0.98 13.86 0.92
C LEU A 97 -2.17 13.12 1.50
N THR A 98 -3.01 12.55 0.63
CA THR A 98 -4.05 11.60 1.04
C THR A 98 -3.48 10.35 1.69
N SER A 99 -4.19 9.82 2.69
CA SER A 99 -3.94 8.50 3.27
C SER A 99 -4.96 7.46 2.81
N GLN A 100 -5.75 7.77 1.77
CA GLN A 100 -6.80 6.88 1.28
C GLN A 100 -6.23 5.52 0.85
N GLY A 101 -6.74 4.46 1.47
CA GLY A 101 -6.32 3.07 1.18
C GLY A 101 -4.89 2.74 1.64
N ALA A 102 -4.26 3.60 2.44
CA ALA A 102 -2.94 3.33 2.98
C ALA A 102 -3.01 2.31 4.14
N PRO A 103 -2.01 1.42 4.29
CA PRO A 103 -1.88 0.58 5.47
C PRO A 103 -1.73 1.41 6.76
N ASN A 104 -2.01 0.78 7.90
CA ASN A 104 -1.86 1.42 9.21
C ASN A 104 -0.42 1.82 9.55
N GLY A 105 0.59 1.26 8.87
CA GLY A 105 1.99 1.58 9.10
C GLY A 105 2.92 0.84 8.15
N HIS A 106 4.21 1.14 8.27
CA HIS A 106 5.27 0.54 7.44
C HIS A 106 6.50 0.21 8.29
N SER A 107 7.13 -0.94 8.00
CA SER A 107 8.44 -1.29 8.53
C SER A 107 9.49 -0.85 7.53
N ALA A 108 10.03 0.35 7.73
CA ALA A 108 10.90 0.98 6.75
C ALA A 108 12.28 0.32 6.68
N LYS A 109 12.79 0.19 5.46
CA LYS A 109 14.12 -0.34 5.16
C LYS A 109 15.02 0.73 4.59
N ALA A 110 16.33 0.56 4.73
CA ALA A 110 17.28 1.46 4.08
C ALA A 110 16.98 1.57 2.56
N GLY A 111 16.95 2.81 2.07
CA GLY A 111 16.56 3.16 0.70
C GLY A 111 15.07 3.41 0.50
N ASP A 112 14.21 3.15 1.48
CA ASP A 112 12.78 3.46 1.35
C ASP A 112 12.55 4.97 1.44
N ILE A 113 11.60 5.45 0.65
CA ILE A 113 10.96 6.74 0.87
C ILE A 113 9.51 6.52 1.30
N ALA A 114 9.08 7.30 2.28
CA ALA A 114 7.76 7.19 2.88
C ALA A 114 7.17 8.57 3.19
N TYR A 115 5.88 8.60 3.45
CA TYR A 115 5.16 9.77 3.92
C TYR A 115 4.66 9.51 5.33
N TYR A 116 5.02 10.36 6.27
CA TYR A 116 4.48 10.29 7.63
C TYR A 116 3.25 11.19 7.74
N ALA A 117 2.07 10.56 7.66
CA ALA A 117 0.79 11.28 7.54
C ALA A 117 0.44 12.22 8.70
N PRO A 118 0.79 11.93 9.97
CA PRO A 118 0.46 12.82 11.09
C PRO A 118 1.05 14.21 10.91
N TRP A 119 2.32 14.29 10.50
CA TRP A 119 3.05 15.54 10.35
C TRP A 119 2.97 16.12 8.94
N GLY A 120 2.85 15.28 7.92
CA GLY A 120 2.83 15.73 6.53
C GLY A 120 4.22 15.85 5.90
N ASN A 121 5.21 15.10 6.40
CA ASN A 121 6.57 15.12 5.87
C ASN A 121 6.89 13.91 4.99
N LEU A 122 7.77 14.14 4.02
CA LEU A 122 8.55 13.10 3.38
C LEU A 122 9.58 12.57 4.39
N ALA A 123 9.82 11.27 4.31
CA ALA A 123 10.82 10.53 5.06
C ALA A 123 11.66 9.69 4.10
N VAL A 124 12.99 9.75 4.23
CA VAL A 124 13.94 8.94 3.46
C VAL A 124 14.82 8.16 4.41
N PHE A 125 14.63 6.85 4.45
CA PHE A 125 15.31 5.96 5.38
C PHE A 125 16.69 5.59 4.83
N TYR A 126 17.74 5.86 5.60
CA TYR A 126 19.11 5.44 5.28
C TYR A 126 19.62 4.34 6.21
N LYS A 127 18.82 3.97 7.21
CA LYS A 127 18.94 2.74 8.01
C LYS A 127 17.58 2.06 8.08
N ASP A 128 17.61 0.80 8.48
CA ASP A 128 16.39 0.08 8.82
C ASP A 128 15.74 0.67 10.07
N PHE A 129 14.41 0.66 10.09
CA PHE A 129 13.63 0.94 11.29
C PHE A 129 13.22 -0.37 11.95
N ASP A 130 13.65 -0.58 13.20
CA ASP A 130 13.32 -1.76 13.98
C ASP A 130 11.89 -1.67 14.52
N GLY A 131 10.91 -2.00 13.67
CA GLY A 131 9.49 -2.04 14.03
C GLY A 131 8.58 -1.67 12.87
N VAL A 132 7.33 -1.32 13.22
CA VAL A 132 6.33 -0.77 12.29
C VAL A 132 5.95 0.60 12.80
N ALA A 133 6.18 1.65 12.00
CA ALA A 133 5.77 3.00 12.34
C ALA A 133 4.31 3.21 11.92
N ASN A 134 3.44 3.54 12.88
CA ASN A 134 2.03 3.83 12.60
C ASN A 134 1.90 5.07 11.72
N SER A 135 0.96 5.05 10.77
CA SER A 135 0.70 6.11 9.80
C SER A 135 1.90 6.48 8.90
N LEU A 136 2.94 5.63 8.86
CA LEU A 136 4.02 5.73 7.89
C LEU A 136 3.59 5.00 6.61
N ILE A 137 3.49 5.76 5.52
CA ILE A 137 2.98 5.28 4.23
C ILE A 137 4.15 5.15 3.28
N TYR A 138 4.55 3.92 2.95
CA TYR A 138 5.57 3.66 1.94
C TYR A 138 5.21 4.32 0.61
N LEU A 139 6.13 5.05 -0.03
CA LEU A 139 5.90 5.66 -1.35
C LEU A 139 6.69 4.95 -2.44
N GLY A 140 7.90 4.49 -2.13
CA GLY A 140 8.81 3.90 -3.11
C GLY A 140 10.19 3.65 -2.52
N LYS A 141 11.14 3.27 -3.37
CA LYS A 141 12.50 2.95 -2.97
C LYS A 141 13.52 3.47 -3.96
N PHE A 142 14.66 3.92 -3.46
CA PHE A 142 15.84 4.16 -4.29
C PHE A 142 16.28 2.88 -5.01
N ASP A 143 16.68 3.02 -6.26
CA ASP A 143 17.39 1.95 -6.96
C ASP A 143 18.76 1.70 -6.32
N THR A 144 19.43 2.78 -5.93
CA THR A 144 20.67 2.77 -5.14
C THR A 144 20.61 3.89 -4.10
N LEU A 145 20.74 3.54 -2.82
CA LEU A 145 20.76 4.53 -1.73
C LEU A 145 22.02 5.42 -1.86
N PRO A 146 21.89 6.75 -1.99
CA PRO A 146 23.04 7.63 -2.15
C PRO A 146 23.78 7.83 -0.82
N LYS A 147 25.11 7.86 -0.87
CA LYS A 147 25.96 8.08 0.32
C LYS A 147 25.69 9.41 1.05
N ALA A 148 25.18 10.41 0.32
CA ALA A 148 24.80 11.71 0.89
C ALA A 148 23.79 11.59 2.05
N PHE A 149 22.94 10.55 2.04
CA PHE A 149 21.93 10.36 3.07
C PHE A 149 22.48 9.83 4.40
N SER A 150 23.71 9.29 4.45
CA SER A 150 24.28 8.67 5.66
C SER A 150 24.91 9.65 6.66
N GLY A 151 25.11 10.93 6.30
CA GLY A 151 25.64 11.96 7.20
C GLY A 151 24.54 12.69 7.96
N ASN A 152 24.84 13.42 9.03
CA ASN A 152 23.85 14.17 9.82
C ASN A 152 23.58 15.60 9.31
N LYS A 153 24.33 16.07 8.31
CA LYS A 153 24.20 17.44 7.79
C LYS A 153 22.94 17.58 6.94
N PRO A 154 22.25 18.73 7.01
CA PRO A 154 21.20 19.08 6.06
C PRO A 154 21.75 19.24 4.65
N PHE A 155 20.94 18.93 3.64
CA PHE A 155 21.26 19.20 2.24
C PHE A 155 19.99 19.37 1.41
N LYS A 156 20.10 20.11 0.30
CA LYS A 156 18.99 20.33 -0.61
C LYS A 156 18.89 19.24 -1.67
N VAL A 157 17.66 18.90 -2.02
CA VAL A 157 17.32 18.04 -3.15
C VAL A 157 16.25 18.69 -4.00
N THR A 158 16.35 18.54 -5.31
CA THR A 158 15.23 18.79 -6.24
C THR A 158 14.68 17.45 -6.71
N ILE A 159 13.39 17.25 -6.51
CA ILE A 159 12.67 16.02 -6.85
C ILE A 159 11.78 16.31 -8.06
N SER A 160 11.88 15.49 -9.10
CA SER A 160 11.11 15.65 -10.35
C SER A 160 10.72 14.29 -10.94
N ILE A 161 9.71 14.28 -11.82
CA ILE A 161 9.34 13.09 -12.59
C ILE A 161 10.48 12.75 -13.54
N ASP A 162 10.87 11.47 -13.59
CA ASP A 162 11.84 10.97 -14.55
C ASP A 162 11.16 10.89 -15.93
N SER A 163 11.35 11.93 -16.73
CA SER A 163 10.87 12.00 -18.12
C SER A 163 11.90 11.28 -18.99
N LYS A 164 11.69 9.98 -19.22
CA LYS A 164 12.49 9.22 -20.18
C LYS A 164 12.33 9.75 -21.60
#